data_AF-A0A151SFQ6-F1
#
_entry.id   AF-A0A151SFQ6-F1
#
_cell.length_a   1.000
_cell.length_b   1.000
_cell.length_c   1.000
_cell.angle_alpha   90.00
_cell.angle_beta   90.00
_cell.angle_gamma   90.00
#
_symmetry.space_group_name_H-M   'P 1'
#
loop_
_entity.id
_entity.type
_entity.pdbx_description
1 polymer ?
#
loop_
_entity_poly.entity_id
_entity_poly.type
_entity_poly.pdbx_seq_one_letter_code
_entity_poly.pdbx_strand_id
1 'polypeptide(L)'
;MSVRHRKVKQALEMFCNLHHELMVQYEASQLGNFKSKSKLLIRAAMCMKRDNQWENSQKRVGHVLGIEVGDQFRYRVELNIIGLHKQFSNGIDYMGRGRNSLATSIVVTNRYNNIRKSRDALVYTGHGGNPNNTWYSVSACDQKLAQGMALKNSMDAKSPVRVILKVREKSHGVENCSSRRSHCLLVYDGLYLVTNMTHEKGVFKFTLNRILEQPQSCVALKDDVTGNADNSKNFESVGKGFIDGTKCGNIGRFINHSCSPNLHAKNIVYDHNDKNLPHKMLFAVKDIPAEL
;
A
#
# COMPACT_ATOMS: atom_id res chain seq x y z
N MET A 1 -6.84 13.87 17.75
CA MET A 1 -5.67 13.13 17.24
C MET A 1 -4.72 12.77 18.39
N SER A 2 -4.45 11.48 18.61
CA SER A 2 -3.65 11.01 19.76
C SER A 2 -2.18 11.47 19.69
N VAL A 3 -1.50 11.57 20.83
CA VAL A 3 -0.06 11.94 20.90
C VAL A 3 0.80 10.96 20.10
N ARG A 4 0.47 9.66 20.16
CA ARG A 4 1.20 8.61 19.42
C ARG A 4 1.04 8.75 17.92
N HIS A 5 -0.15 9.07 17.43
CA HIS A 5 -0.39 9.27 16.00
C HIS A 5 0.37 10.50 15.47
N ARG A 6 0.48 11.57 16.27
CA ARG A 6 1.30 12.75 15.92
C ARG A 6 2.78 12.39 15.75
N LYS A 7 3.34 11.59 16.64
CA LYS A 7 4.74 11.14 16.54
C LYS A 7 5.00 10.31 15.27
N VAL A 8 4.09 9.40 14.93
CA VAL A 8 4.18 8.62 13.68
C VAL A 8 4.18 9.54 12.46
N LYS A 9 3.28 10.52 12.42
CA LYS A 9 3.23 11.51 11.33
C LYS A 9 4.50 12.34 11.23
N GLN A 10 5.00 12.86 12.36
CA GLN A 10 6.26 13.61 12.41
C GLN A 10 7.45 12.78 11.90
N ALA A 11 7.54 11.50 12.26
CA ALA A 11 8.60 10.62 11.75
C ALA A 11 8.51 10.43 10.24
N LEU A 12 7.31 10.25 9.69
CA LEU A 12 7.11 10.13 8.23
C LEU A 12 7.44 11.45 7.50
N GLU A 13 7.08 12.59 8.08
CA GLU A 13 7.39 13.92 7.53
C GLU A 13 8.89 14.19 7.51
N MET A 14 9.58 13.94 8.63
CA MET A 14 11.05 14.01 8.71
C MET A 14 11.72 13.13 7.65
N PHE A 15 11.20 11.91 7.46
CA PHE A 15 11.70 11.02 6.40
C PHE A 15 11.50 11.61 5.01
N CYS A 16 10.31 12.13 4.71
CA CYS A 16 10.01 12.74 3.42
C CYS A 16 10.94 13.92 3.12
N ASN A 17 11.17 14.80 4.10
CA ASN A 17 12.05 15.96 3.97
C ASN A 17 13.49 15.54 3.74
N LEU A 18 14.03 14.64 4.57
CA LEU A 18 15.39 14.14 4.43
C LEU A 18 15.61 13.40 3.10
N HIS A 19 14.65 12.59 2.68
CA HIS A 19 14.72 11.91 1.39
C HIS A 19 14.70 12.92 0.23
N HIS A 20 13.88 13.97 0.31
CA HIS A 20 13.84 15.03 -0.69
C HIS A 20 15.18 15.78 -0.78
N GLU A 21 15.76 16.18 0.35
CA GLU A 21 17.08 16.82 0.40
C GLU A 21 18.17 15.95 -0.22
N LEU A 22 18.23 14.66 0.14
CA LEU A 22 19.18 13.70 -0.42
C LEU A 22 18.97 13.47 -1.93
N MET A 23 17.71 13.55 -2.40
CA MET A 23 17.38 13.46 -3.82
C MET A 23 17.86 14.70 -4.60
N VAL A 24 17.64 15.90 -4.07
CA VAL A 24 18.13 17.16 -4.68
C VAL A 24 19.66 17.15 -4.78
N GLN A 25 20.36 16.77 -3.70
CA GLN A 25 21.82 16.64 -3.71
C GLN A 25 22.31 15.58 -4.71
N TYR A 26 21.59 14.47 -4.83
CA TYR A 26 21.92 13.42 -5.81
C TYR A 26 21.77 13.93 -7.25
N GLU A 27 20.67 14.61 -7.56
CA GLU A 27 20.41 15.16 -8.88
C GLU A 27 21.38 16.26 -9.28
N ALA A 28 21.89 17.04 -8.30
CA ALA A 28 22.94 18.02 -8.52
C ALA A 28 24.34 17.40 -8.78
N SER A 29 24.57 16.15 -8.35
CA SER A 29 25.89 15.52 -8.39
C SER A 29 26.05 14.44 -9.47
N GLN A 30 24.98 13.75 -9.90
CA GLN A 30 25.04 12.67 -10.88
C GLN A 30 23.72 12.48 -11.67
N LEU A 31 23.79 12.53 -13.01
CA LEU A 31 22.67 12.17 -13.89
C LEU A 31 22.53 10.64 -14.04
N GLY A 32 21.36 10.08 -13.69
CA GLY A 32 20.80 8.95 -14.47
C GLY A 32 20.85 7.50 -13.94
N ASN A 33 21.34 7.19 -12.72
CA ASN A 33 21.35 5.79 -12.25
C ASN A 33 20.16 5.43 -11.32
N PHE A 34 19.23 4.59 -11.80
CA PHE A 34 18.04 4.17 -11.05
C PHE A 34 18.34 3.29 -9.81
N LYS A 35 19.43 2.51 -9.80
CA LYS A 35 19.84 1.74 -8.60
C LYS A 35 20.20 2.69 -7.45
N SER A 36 20.59 3.92 -7.75
CA SER A 36 20.91 4.96 -6.78
C SER A 36 19.67 5.45 -6.03
N LYS A 37 18.52 5.61 -6.72
CA LYS A 37 17.28 6.14 -6.09
C LYS A 37 16.75 5.25 -4.96
N SER A 38 16.73 3.93 -5.15
CA SER A 38 16.34 3.01 -4.06
C SER A 38 17.33 2.99 -2.91
N LYS A 39 18.63 3.23 -3.17
CA LYS A 39 19.64 3.31 -2.13
C LYS A 39 19.48 4.60 -1.30
N LEU A 40 19.02 5.69 -1.91
CA LEU A 40 18.76 6.96 -1.22
C LEU A 40 17.62 6.83 -0.20
N LEU A 41 16.52 6.13 -0.53
CA LEU A 41 15.45 5.81 0.42
C LEU A 41 15.98 5.09 1.67
N ILE A 42 16.80 4.06 1.48
CA ILE A 42 17.39 3.31 2.59
C ILE A 42 18.39 4.18 3.36
N ARG A 43 19.19 5.00 2.66
CA ARG A 43 20.14 5.92 3.29
C ARG A 43 19.44 6.92 4.20
N ALA A 44 18.38 7.58 3.72
CA ALA A 44 17.57 8.51 4.52
C ALA A 44 17.03 7.82 5.79
N ALA A 45 16.42 6.64 5.64
CA ALA A 45 15.90 5.87 6.77
C ALA A 45 17.00 5.50 7.78
N MET A 46 18.20 5.13 7.32
CA MET A 46 19.31 4.75 8.19
C MET A 46 19.97 5.94 8.89
N CYS A 47 19.96 7.13 8.27
CA CYS A 47 20.32 8.39 8.95
C CYS A 47 19.36 8.64 10.13
N MET A 48 18.05 8.65 9.88
CA MET A 48 17.05 8.80 10.95
C MET A 48 17.18 7.73 12.04
N LYS A 49 17.58 6.50 11.67
CA LYS A 49 17.77 5.42 12.64
C LYS A 49 18.93 5.73 13.59
N ARG A 50 20.03 6.28 13.07
CA ARG A 50 21.20 6.68 13.85
C ARG A 50 20.84 7.77 14.87
N ASP A 51 19.95 8.66 14.47
CA ASP A 51 19.51 9.80 15.27
C ASP A 51 18.33 9.45 16.20
N ASN A 52 18.00 8.15 16.33
CA ASN A 52 16.89 7.64 17.15
C ASN A 52 15.51 8.24 16.80
N GLN A 53 15.30 8.62 15.54
CA GLN A 53 14.06 9.22 15.04
C GLN A 53 13.06 8.17 14.49
N TRP A 54 13.26 6.90 14.81
CA TRP A 54 12.32 5.83 14.45
C TRP A 54 11.30 5.61 15.56
N GLU A 55 10.05 5.38 15.17
CA GLU A 55 8.96 5.07 16.07
C GLU A 55 8.74 3.56 16.23
N ASN A 56 8.20 3.17 17.37
CA ASN A 56 7.87 1.77 17.69
C ASN A 56 9.05 0.81 17.44
N SER A 57 10.25 1.13 17.92
CA SER A 57 11.51 0.41 17.64
C SER A 57 11.48 -1.08 18.04
N GLN A 58 10.74 -1.44 19.09
CA GLN A 58 10.56 -2.83 19.53
C GLN A 58 9.52 -3.58 18.68
N LYS A 59 9.78 -4.86 18.40
CA LYS A 59 8.79 -5.72 17.73
C LYS A 59 7.64 -6.05 18.67
N ARG A 60 6.44 -6.17 18.11
CA ARG A 60 5.24 -6.57 18.86
C ARG A 60 4.25 -7.33 17.98
N VAL A 61 3.44 -8.16 18.63
CA VAL A 61 2.25 -8.80 18.06
C VAL A 61 1.05 -7.84 18.16
N GLY A 62 0.09 -7.94 17.23
CA GLY A 62 -1.10 -7.11 17.21
C GLY A 62 -0.90 -5.72 16.61
N HIS A 63 -1.74 -4.76 16.98
CA HIS A 63 -1.69 -3.37 16.48
C HIS A 63 -0.40 -2.64 16.90
N VAL A 64 -0.06 -1.58 16.17
CA VAL A 64 1.05 -0.68 16.50
C VAL A 64 0.50 0.67 16.95
N LEU A 65 1.08 1.24 18.00
CA LEU A 65 0.56 2.48 18.58
C LEU A 65 0.72 3.64 17.58
N GLY A 66 -0.37 4.40 17.40
CA GLY A 66 -0.40 5.55 16.50
C GLY A 66 -0.61 5.21 15.03
N ILE A 67 -0.86 3.94 14.69
CA ILE A 67 -1.13 3.48 13.32
C ILE A 67 -2.50 2.79 13.28
N GLU A 68 -3.33 3.20 12.34
CA GLU A 68 -4.73 2.77 12.23
C GLU A 68 -4.96 1.96 10.94
N VAL A 69 -5.95 1.07 10.98
CA VAL A 69 -6.36 0.31 9.79
C VAL A 69 -6.80 1.30 8.70
N GLY A 70 -6.27 1.14 7.50
CA GLY A 70 -6.48 2.04 6.37
C GLY A 70 -5.34 3.03 6.14
N ASP A 71 -4.41 3.19 7.09
CA ASP A 71 -3.23 4.04 6.90
C ASP A 71 -2.42 3.58 5.67
N GLN A 72 -1.93 4.56 4.91
CA GLN A 72 -1.30 4.37 3.61
C GLN A 72 0.14 4.87 3.62
N PHE A 73 1.00 4.14 2.93
CA PHE A 73 2.44 4.38 2.89
C PHE A 73 2.95 4.26 1.47
N ARG A 74 3.87 5.15 1.07
CA ARG A 74 4.38 5.19 -0.31
C ARG A 74 5.56 4.25 -0.49
N TYR A 75 6.45 4.23 0.49
CA TYR A 75 7.66 3.41 0.45
C TYR A 75 7.69 2.37 1.55
N ARG A 76 8.25 1.21 1.25
CA ARG A 76 8.41 0.14 2.24
C ARG A 76 9.30 0.55 3.43
N VAL A 77 10.20 1.51 3.23
CA VAL A 77 11.06 2.04 4.30
C VAL A 77 10.25 2.80 5.35
N GLU A 78 9.12 3.41 4.99
CA GLU A 78 8.21 4.08 5.94
C GLU A 78 7.70 3.08 6.98
N LEU A 79 7.33 1.86 6.54
CA LEU A 79 6.88 0.79 7.44
C LEU A 79 7.94 0.41 8.49
N ASN A 80 9.23 0.54 8.13
CA ASN A 80 10.35 0.23 9.03
C ASN A 80 10.52 1.35 10.06
N ILE A 81 10.48 2.61 9.59
CA ILE A 81 10.62 3.83 10.40
C ILE A 81 9.56 3.91 11.48
N ILE A 82 8.30 3.58 11.15
CA ILE A 82 7.18 3.63 12.10
C ILE A 82 6.97 2.32 12.88
N GLY A 83 7.76 1.29 12.58
CA GLY A 83 7.72 -0.01 13.23
C GLY A 83 6.54 -0.92 12.86
N LEU A 84 5.79 -0.61 11.80
CA LEU A 84 4.70 -1.47 11.32
C LEU A 84 5.22 -2.82 10.77
N HIS A 85 6.35 -2.78 10.06
CA HIS A 85 7.04 -3.93 9.49
C HIS A 85 8.55 -3.65 9.38
N LYS A 86 9.39 -4.46 10.05
CA LYS A 86 10.83 -4.16 10.23
C LYS A 86 11.77 -4.87 9.25
N GLN A 87 11.23 -5.39 8.15
CA GLN A 87 12.02 -5.99 7.08
C GLN A 87 11.99 -5.08 5.85
N PHE A 88 13.17 -4.67 5.38
CA PHE A 88 13.29 -3.88 4.15
C PHE A 88 12.91 -4.67 2.90
N SER A 89 13.25 -5.97 2.87
CA SER A 89 13.12 -6.82 1.69
C SER A 89 12.17 -8.02 1.88
N ASN A 90 12.20 -8.65 3.05
CA ASN A 90 11.50 -9.91 3.29
C ASN A 90 10.01 -9.69 3.53
N GLY A 91 9.14 -10.45 2.87
CA GLY A 91 7.67 -10.29 2.99
C GLY A 91 7.13 -10.53 4.39
N ILE A 92 7.80 -11.35 5.20
CA ILE A 92 7.37 -11.75 6.55
C ILE A 92 8.32 -11.13 7.57
N ASP A 93 7.75 -10.41 8.55
CA ASP A 93 8.48 -9.99 9.75
C ASP A 93 8.02 -10.80 10.96
N TYR A 94 8.94 -11.13 11.85
CA TYR A 94 8.73 -12.03 12.98
C TYR A 94 9.59 -11.65 14.19
N MET A 95 9.19 -12.10 15.37
CA MET A 95 9.93 -11.96 16.63
C MET A 95 10.15 -13.33 17.27
N GLY A 96 11.05 -13.43 18.26
CA GLY A 96 11.44 -14.70 18.87
C GLY A 96 12.47 -15.48 18.04
N ARG A 97 12.79 -16.71 18.48
CA ARG A 97 13.84 -17.55 17.88
C ARG A 97 13.37 -19.00 17.74
N GLY A 98 13.73 -19.61 16.62
CA GLY A 98 13.46 -21.03 16.35
C GLY A 98 11.98 -21.39 16.43
N ARG A 99 11.65 -22.40 17.24
CA ARG A 99 10.29 -22.92 17.43
C ARG A 99 9.34 -21.94 18.12
N ASN A 100 9.87 -20.93 18.82
CA ASN A 100 9.06 -19.91 19.51
C ASN A 100 8.92 -18.63 18.68
N SER A 101 9.26 -18.67 17.39
CA SER A 101 9.15 -17.49 16.52
C SER A 101 7.69 -17.23 16.16
N LEU A 102 7.24 -15.98 16.28
CA LEU A 102 5.90 -15.56 15.90
C LEU A 102 5.97 -14.50 14.80
N ALA A 103 5.18 -14.69 13.76
CA ALA A 103 4.99 -13.69 12.72
C ALA A 103 4.26 -12.47 13.31
N THR A 104 4.78 -11.29 13.02
CA THR A 104 4.23 -10.02 13.49
C THR A 104 3.52 -9.27 12.37
N SER A 105 4.04 -9.34 11.15
CA SER A 105 3.44 -8.69 9.99
C SER A 105 3.86 -9.34 8.68
N ILE A 106 2.99 -9.25 7.67
CA ILE A 106 3.28 -9.63 6.30
C ILE A 106 3.00 -8.47 5.33
N VAL A 107 3.83 -8.36 4.30
CA VAL A 107 3.63 -7.42 3.19
C VAL A 107 3.27 -8.21 1.94
N VAL A 108 2.02 -8.06 1.51
CA VAL A 108 1.45 -8.77 0.36
C VAL A 108 1.80 -7.99 -0.91
N THR A 109 2.67 -8.56 -1.73
CA THR A 109 3.07 -7.98 -3.01
C THR A 109 2.70 -8.90 -4.16
N ASN A 110 2.53 -8.33 -5.36
CA ASN A 110 2.26 -9.07 -6.59
C ASN A 110 3.48 -9.87 -7.12
N ARG A 111 4.54 -10.03 -6.32
CA ARG A 111 5.72 -10.84 -6.69
C ARG A 111 5.46 -12.34 -6.58
N TYR A 112 4.49 -12.72 -5.77
CA TYR A 112 4.05 -14.09 -5.59
C TYR A 112 2.57 -14.18 -5.94
N ASN A 113 2.09 -15.39 -6.20
CA ASN A 113 0.69 -15.66 -6.52
C ASN A 113 -0.19 -15.62 -5.24
N ASN A 114 -0.16 -14.49 -4.54
CA ASN A 114 -1.02 -14.20 -3.42
C ASN A 114 -2.45 -13.98 -3.93
N ILE A 115 -3.42 -14.67 -3.32
CA ILE A 115 -4.82 -14.63 -3.75
C ILE A 115 -5.64 -14.04 -2.64
N ARG A 116 -6.35 -12.95 -2.91
CA ARG A 116 -7.33 -12.38 -1.98
C ARG A 116 -8.70 -12.93 -2.37
N LYS A 117 -9.19 -13.92 -1.62
CA LYS A 117 -10.43 -14.64 -1.92
C LYS A 117 -11.67 -13.79 -1.63
N SER A 118 -11.59 -12.96 -0.59
CA SER A 118 -12.64 -12.01 -0.20
C SER A 118 -11.99 -10.83 0.53
N ARG A 119 -12.80 -9.84 0.95
CA ARG A 119 -12.28 -8.70 1.73
C ARG A 119 -11.57 -9.14 3.01
N ASP A 120 -11.96 -10.30 3.55
CA ASP A 120 -11.50 -10.82 4.85
C ASP A 120 -10.68 -12.12 4.74
N ALA A 121 -10.44 -12.64 3.54
CA ALA A 121 -9.70 -13.89 3.34
C ALA A 121 -8.55 -13.75 2.33
N LEU A 122 -7.34 -14.10 2.76
CA LEU A 122 -6.10 -14.00 2.01
C LEU A 122 -5.37 -15.35 1.98
N VAL A 123 -4.91 -15.77 0.82
CA VAL A 123 -3.92 -16.83 0.66
C VAL A 123 -2.57 -16.18 0.39
N TYR A 124 -1.67 -16.26 1.38
CA TYR A 124 -0.32 -15.75 1.30
C TYR A 124 0.66 -16.86 0.93
N THR A 125 1.47 -16.62 -0.08
CA THR A 125 2.54 -17.53 -0.51
C THR A 125 3.81 -17.21 0.27
N GLY A 126 4.31 -18.21 1.01
CA GLY A 126 5.54 -18.11 1.79
C GLY A 126 6.79 -17.87 0.92
N HIS A 127 7.88 -17.49 1.57
CA HIS A 127 9.15 -17.22 0.88
C HIS A 127 9.84 -18.54 0.48
N GLY A 128 10.03 -18.76 -0.82
CA GLY A 128 10.77 -19.88 -1.39
C GLY A 128 10.53 -19.95 -2.90
N GLY A 129 11.60 -19.88 -3.70
CA GLY A 129 11.59 -20.06 -5.15
C GLY A 129 10.54 -19.22 -5.92
N ASN A 130 10.86 -17.96 -6.24
CA ASN A 130 10.09 -17.27 -7.27
C ASN A 130 10.41 -17.92 -8.63
N PRO A 131 9.46 -18.59 -9.31
CA PRO A 131 9.73 -19.22 -10.60
C PRO A 131 10.15 -18.22 -11.69
N ASN A 132 9.85 -16.92 -11.51
CA ASN A 132 10.24 -15.85 -12.43
C ASN A 132 11.63 -15.26 -12.15
N ASN A 133 12.42 -15.85 -11.24
CA ASN A 133 13.75 -15.36 -10.91
C ASN A 133 14.80 -16.43 -11.25
N THR A 134 15.13 -16.53 -12.53
CA THR A 134 16.03 -17.53 -13.14
C THR A 134 17.50 -17.41 -12.71
N TRP A 135 17.84 -16.52 -11.77
CA TRP A 135 19.23 -16.22 -11.40
C TRP A 135 19.76 -17.03 -10.19
N TYR A 136 18.88 -17.74 -9.47
CA TYR A 136 19.30 -18.56 -8.34
C TYR A 136 18.52 -19.88 -8.33
N SER A 137 19.06 -20.87 -9.02
CA SER A 137 18.80 -22.29 -8.75
C SER A 137 19.43 -22.68 -7.42
N VAL A 138 18.96 -22.09 -6.33
CA VAL A 138 19.38 -22.49 -4.98
C VAL A 138 18.54 -23.71 -4.61
N SER A 139 19.27 -24.82 -4.45
CA SER A 139 18.81 -26.09 -3.87
C SER A 139 17.67 -25.92 -2.88
N ALA A 140 16.57 -26.62 -3.15
CA ALA A 140 15.30 -26.59 -2.43
C ALA A 140 15.34 -27.15 -0.99
N CYS A 141 16.53 -27.39 -0.43
CA CYS A 141 16.71 -28.14 0.82
C CYS A 141 17.05 -27.25 2.03
N ASP A 142 17.86 -26.20 1.90
CA ASP A 142 18.29 -25.40 3.07
C ASP A 142 17.38 -24.19 3.38
N GLN A 143 16.50 -23.84 2.43
CA GLN A 143 15.71 -22.60 2.46
C GLN A 143 14.44 -22.66 3.34
N LYS A 144 14.12 -23.82 3.93
CA LYS A 144 12.74 -24.20 4.34
C LYS A 144 12.27 -23.76 5.73
N LEU A 145 13.15 -23.35 6.66
CA LEU A 145 12.78 -23.40 8.08
C LEU A 145 12.55 -22.04 8.76
N ALA A 146 13.30 -20.96 8.50
CA ALA A 146 13.23 -19.81 9.43
C ALA A 146 11.97 -18.91 9.32
N GLN A 147 11.56 -18.51 8.10
CA GLN A 147 10.51 -17.48 7.93
C GLN A 147 9.10 -18.06 7.79
N GLY A 148 8.95 -19.17 7.07
CA GLY A 148 7.67 -19.89 6.97
C GLY A 148 7.24 -20.51 8.31
N MET A 149 8.20 -20.92 9.16
CA MET A 149 7.88 -21.41 10.50
C MET A 149 7.21 -20.35 11.37
N ALA A 150 7.57 -19.07 11.25
CA ALA A 150 6.96 -18.03 12.08
C ALA A 150 5.44 -17.91 11.81
N LEU A 151 5.01 -18.05 10.55
CA LEU A 151 3.58 -18.09 10.22
C LEU A 151 2.90 -19.37 10.71
N LYS A 152 3.58 -20.52 10.60
CA LYS A 152 3.09 -21.79 11.15
C LYS A 152 2.92 -21.72 12.67
N ASN A 153 3.93 -21.26 13.40
CA ASN A 153 3.86 -21.08 14.85
C ASN A 153 2.77 -20.07 15.25
N SER A 154 2.53 -19.05 14.42
CA SER A 154 1.44 -18.09 14.67
C SER A 154 0.06 -18.70 14.45
N MET A 155 -0.06 -19.64 13.51
CA MET A 155 -1.27 -20.47 13.34
C MET A 155 -1.51 -21.31 14.60
N ASP A 156 -0.49 -22.05 15.04
CA ASP A 156 -0.57 -22.93 16.22
C ASP A 156 -0.90 -22.12 17.49
N ALA A 157 -0.27 -20.95 17.66
CA ALA A 157 -0.48 -20.05 18.80
C ALA A 157 -1.70 -19.14 18.67
N LYS A 158 -2.43 -19.16 17.54
CA LYS A 158 -3.52 -18.21 17.21
C LYS A 158 -3.10 -16.74 17.40
N SER A 159 -1.84 -16.43 17.08
CA SER A 159 -1.27 -15.09 17.24
C SER A 159 -1.67 -14.21 16.05
N PRO A 160 -2.15 -12.98 16.27
CA PRO A 160 -2.56 -12.07 15.20
C PRO A 160 -1.35 -11.57 14.38
N VAL A 161 -1.51 -11.55 13.06
CA VAL A 161 -0.52 -11.10 12.09
C VAL A 161 -1.05 -9.85 11.38
N ARG A 162 -0.27 -8.77 11.37
CA ARG A 162 -0.61 -7.56 10.60
C ARG A 162 -0.48 -7.82 9.11
N VAL A 163 -1.47 -7.43 8.32
CA VAL A 163 -1.43 -7.53 6.86
C VAL A 163 -1.28 -6.13 6.25
N ILE A 164 -0.25 -5.95 5.42
CA ILE A 164 -0.03 -4.75 4.63
C ILE A 164 -0.18 -5.09 3.15
N LEU A 165 -1.18 -4.51 2.49
CA LEU A 165 -1.50 -4.80 1.09
C LEU A 165 -0.81 -3.80 0.15
N LYS A 166 -0.12 -4.29 -0.88
CA LYS A 166 0.38 -3.42 -1.96
C LYS A 166 -0.71 -3.24 -3.01
N VAL A 167 -1.27 -2.03 -3.09
CA VAL A 167 -2.33 -1.66 -4.03
C VAL A 167 -1.74 -0.83 -5.16
N ARG A 168 -2.21 -1.04 -6.41
CA ARG A 168 -1.89 -0.14 -7.52
C ARG A 168 -2.90 1.00 -7.53
N GLU A 169 -2.40 2.22 -7.56
CA GLU A 169 -3.21 3.41 -7.78
C GLU A 169 -3.70 3.38 -9.24
N LYS A 170 -5.02 3.48 -9.44
CA LYS A 170 -5.60 3.68 -10.77
C LYS A 170 -5.50 5.18 -11.07
N SER A 171 -4.55 5.57 -11.92
CA SER A 171 -4.50 6.93 -12.47
C SER A 171 -5.80 7.20 -13.24
N HIS A 172 -6.66 8.04 -12.69
CA HIS A 172 -7.79 8.60 -13.43
C HIS A 172 -7.24 9.70 -14.34
N GLY A 173 -7.15 9.40 -15.64
CA GLY A 173 -6.92 10.41 -16.67
C GLY A 173 -5.64 10.24 -17.47
N VAL A 174 -5.83 10.26 -18.80
CA VAL A 174 -4.85 10.29 -19.90
C VAL A 174 -4.20 8.96 -20.25
N GLU A 175 -4.92 8.21 -21.09
CA GLU A 175 -4.33 7.29 -22.07
C GLU A 175 -3.35 8.07 -22.95
N ASN A 176 -2.06 8.05 -22.57
CA ASN A 176 -0.88 8.10 -23.44
C ASN A 176 0.34 8.47 -22.59
N CYS A 177 0.78 7.53 -21.77
CA CYS A 177 2.16 7.47 -21.29
C CYS A 177 2.48 6.01 -21.01
N SER A 178 3.24 5.39 -21.90
CA SER A 178 3.86 4.07 -21.76
C SER A 178 4.96 4.09 -20.68
N SER A 179 4.63 4.53 -19.47
CA SER A 179 5.53 4.46 -18.32
C SER A 179 5.16 3.27 -17.44
N ARG A 180 6.10 2.34 -17.28
CA ARG A 180 6.02 1.13 -16.44
C ARG A 180 5.87 1.41 -14.92
N ARG A 181 5.37 2.56 -14.50
CA ARG A 181 5.31 2.97 -13.08
C ARG A 181 3.90 3.33 -12.66
N SER A 182 3.04 2.33 -12.56
CA SER A 182 1.84 2.45 -11.72
C SER A 182 2.30 2.80 -10.29
N HIS A 183 1.92 3.97 -9.79
CA HIS A 183 2.14 4.34 -8.40
C HIS A 183 1.49 3.26 -7.52
N CYS A 184 2.27 2.64 -6.64
CA CYS A 184 1.76 1.60 -5.76
C CYS A 184 1.82 2.12 -4.33
N LEU A 185 0.74 1.92 -3.60
CA LEU A 185 0.62 2.25 -2.19
C LEU A 185 0.66 0.98 -1.35
N LEU A 186 1.09 1.11 -0.11
CA LEU A 186 1.06 0.07 0.91
C LEU A 186 -0.02 0.47 1.92
N VAL A 187 -1.04 -0.35 2.09
CA VAL A 187 -2.18 -0.07 2.98
C VAL A 187 -2.15 -1.03 4.14
N TYR A 188 -2.24 -0.52 5.37
CA TYR A 188 -2.40 -1.37 6.54
C TYR A 188 -3.83 -1.88 6.63
N ASP A 189 -4.03 -3.17 6.35
CA ASP A 189 -5.37 -3.76 6.20
C ASP A 189 -5.93 -4.35 7.50
N GLY A 190 -5.11 -4.39 8.56
CA GLY A 190 -5.49 -4.84 9.89
C GLY A 190 -4.86 -6.17 10.30
N LEU A 191 -5.48 -6.81 11.28
CA LEU A 191 -5.02 -8.06 11.89
C LEU A 191 -5.76 -9.26 11.33
N TYR A 192 -4.99 -10.33 11.11
CA TYR A 192 -5.46 -11.60 10.58
C TYR A 192 -4.96 -12.75 11.45
N LEU A 193 -5.72 -13.83 11.47
CA LEU A 193 -5.29 -15.13 12.01
C LEU A 193 -4.93 -16.05 10.85
N VAL A 194 -3.82 -16.76 10.99
CA VAL A 194 -3.50 -17.87 10.09
C VAL A 194 -4.38 -19.05 10.47
N THR A 195 -5.18 -19.55 9.54
CA THR A 195 -6.17 -20.61 9.80
C THR A 195 -5.81 -21.94 9.16
N ASN A 196 -5.01 -21.92 8.09
CA ASN A 196 -4.58 -23.13 7.40
C ASN A 196 -3.22 -22.95 6.74
N MET A 197 -2.47 -24.04 6.58
CA MET A 197 -1.22 -24.11 5.85
C MET A 197 -1.27 -25.29 4.87
N THR A 198 -0.98 -25.04 3.60
CA THR A 198 -0.77 -26.09 2.60
C THR A 198 0.66 -26.03 2.05
N HIS A 199 1.11 -27.16 1.51
CA HIS A 199 2.42 -27.28 0.88
C HIS A 199 2.25 -27.95 -0.48
N GLU A 200 2.45 -27.18 -1.54
CA GLU A 200 2.27 -27.63 -2.92
C GLU A 200 3.52 -27.30 -3.72
N LYS A 201 4.08 -28.29 -4.43
CA LYS A 201 5.23 -28.11 -5.33
C LYS A 201 6.43 -27.38 -4.67
N GLY A 202 6.70 -27.66 -3.39
CA GLY A 202 7.82 -27.04 -2.65
C GLY A 202 7.54 -25.62 -2.12
N VAL A 203 6.31 -25.12 -2.25
CA VAL A 203 5.90 -23.79 -1.82
C VAL A 203 4.84 -23.89 -0.72
N PHE A 204 5.09 -23.21 0.41
CA PHE A 204 4.10 -23.09 1.48
C PHE A 204 3.09 -21.99 1.16
N LYS A 205 1.81 -22.29 1.36
CA LYS A 205 0.71 -21.33 1.28
C LYS A 205 0.01 -21.28 2.63
N PHE A 206 -0.32 -20.07 3.06
CA PHE A 206 -0.99 -19.82 4.33
C PHE A 206 -2.33 -19.14 4.03
N THR A 207 -3.41 -19.69 4.57
CA THR A 207 -4.72 -19.02 4.56
C THR A 207 -4.83 -18.17 5.81
N LEU A 208 -5.15 -16.90 5.61
CA LEU A 208 -5.31 -15.90 6.66
C LEU A 208 -6.73 -15.34 6.60
N ASN A 209 -7.40 -15.32 7.74
CA ASN A 209 -8.73 -14.74 7.91
C ASN A 209 -8.65 -13.51 8.80
N ARG A 210 -9.31 -12.43 8.39
CA ARG A 210 -9.32 -11.17 9.11
C ARG A 210 -10.06 -11.33 10.44
N ILE A 211 -9.52 -10.74 11.50
CA ILE A 211 -10.18 -10.71 12.80
C ILE A 211 -11.38 -9.75 12.71
N LEU A 212 -12.51 -10.16 13.29
CA LEU A 212 -13.75 -9.37 13.33
C LEU A 212 -13.56 -8.07 14.13
N GLU A 213 -14.55 -7.18 14.05
CA GLU A 213 -14.62 -5.92 14.85
C GLU A 213 -13.51 -4.90 14.59
N GLN A 214 -12.78 -5.04 13.48
CA GLN A 214 -11.88 -4.01 12.96
C GLN A 214 -12.57 -3.19 11.86
N PRO A 215 -12.17 -1.92 11.64
CA PRO A 215 -12.68 -1.10 10.53
C PRO A 215 -12.65 -1.88 9.20
N GLN A 216 -13.66 -1.73 8.35
CA GLN A 216 -13.72 -2.48 7.09
C GLN A 216 -12.48 -2.20 6.22
N SER A 217 -11.98 -3.21 5.52
CA SER A 217 -10.90 -3.03 4.55
C SER A 217 -11.30 -1.98 3.50
N CYS A 218 -10.48 -0.94 3.36
CA CYS A 218 -10.66 0.09 2.35
C CYS A 218 -10.08 -0.30 0.97
N VAL A 219 -9.55 -1.53 0.84
CA VAL A 219 -8.99 -2.05 -0.41
C VAL A 219 -10.03 -2.91 -1.10
N ALA A 220 -10.47 -2.51 -2.31
CA ALA A 220 -11.41 -3.30 -3.11
C ALA A 220 -10.82 -4.63 -3.59
N LEU A 221 -11.68 -5.63 -3.83
CA LEU A 221 -11.28 -6.84 -4.54
C LEU A 221 -11.08 -6.54 -6.02
N LYS A 222 -10.22 -7.30 -6.69
CA LYS A 222 -10.05 -7.15 -8.15
C LYS A 222 -11.36 -7.39 -8.91
N ASP A 223 -12.26 -8.18 -8.32
CA ASP A 223 -13.53 -8.60 -8.92
C ASP A 223 -14.74 -7.75 -8.46
N ASP A 224 -14.56 -6.81 -7.52
CA ASP A 224 -15.59 -5.81 -7.12
C ASP A 224 -15.90 -4.81 -8.27
N VAL A 225 -15.27 -4.97 -9.45
CA VAL A 225 -15.48 -4.15 -10.66
C VAL A 225 -16.09 -4.97 -11.81
N THR A 226 -16.35 -6.28 -11.64
CA THR A 226 -17.01 -7.11 -12.64
C THR A 226 -18.40 -7.52 -12.17
N GLY A 227 -19.28 -6.53 -12.04
CA GLY A 227 -20.72 -6.74 -11.99
C GLY A 227 -21.26 -6.87 -13.42
N ASN A 228 -21.35 -8.12 -13.87
CA ASN A 228 -22.36 -8.68 -14.77
C ASN A 228 -22.79 -7.88 -16.03
N ALA A 229 -22.32 -8.32 -17.21
CA ALA A 229 -22.99 -8.04 -18.48
C ALA A 229 -22.72 -9.16 -19.50
N ASP A 230 -23.34 -10.32 -19.27
CA ASP A 230 -23.80 -11.18 -20.37
C ASP A 230 -25.33 -11.22 -20.29
N ASN A 231 -25.96 -10.25 -20.97
CA ASN A 231 -27.26 -10.42 -21.59
C ASN A 231 -27.37 -9.42 -22.73
N SER A 232 -27.10 -9.92 -23.92
CA SER A 232 -27.39 -9.31 -25.21
C SER A 232 -28.82 -8.75 -25.24
N LYS A 233 -28.95 -7.42 -25.28
CA LYS A 233 -29.90 -6.71 -26.14
C LYS A 233 -29.29 -5.35 -26.51
N ASN A 234 -29.18 -5.14 -27.82
CA ASN A 234 -28.73 -3.93 -28.50
C ASN A 234 -29.20 -2.64 -27.80
N PHE A 235 -28.26 -1.79 -27.41
CA PHE A 235 -28.52 -0.35 -27.41
C PHE A 235 -27.26 0.37 -27.88
N GLU A 236 -27.48 1.21 -28.87
CA GLU A 236 -26.49 1.85 -29.72
C GLU A 236 -25.55 2.77 -28.95
N SER A 237 -24.38 2.95 -29.57
CA SER A 237 -23.30 3.83 -29.16
C SER A 237 -23.76 5.23 -28.74
N VAL A 238 -23.48 5.60 -27.49
CA VAL A 238 -23.34 7.02 -27.10
C VAL A 238 -22.12 7.19 -26.18
N GLY A 239 -21.08 7.83 -26.74
CA GLY A 239 -20.17 8.74 -26.03
C GLY A 239 -19.31 8.22 -24.87
N LYS A 240 -18.02 8.01 -25.16
CA LYS A 240 -16.91 7.92 -24.21
C LYS A 240 -16.93 9.12 -23.22
N GLY A 241 -16.97 8.88 -21.91
CA GLY A 241 -16.40 9.79 -20.90
C GLY A 241 -17.30 10.77 -20.14
N PHE A 242 -18.53 10.41 -19.76
CA PHE A 242 -19.37 11.26 -18.90
C PHE A 242 -19.82 10.54 -17.63
N ILE A 243 -19.75 11.25 -16.48
CA ILE A 243 -20.39 10.82 -15.23
C ILE A 243 -21.72 11.55 -15.13
N ASP A 244 -22.81 10.79 -15.10
CA ASP A 244 -24.16 11.32 -14.94
C ASP A 244 -24.45 11.58 -13.45
N GLY A 245 -24.45 12.86 -13.06
CA GLY A 245 -24.69 13.32 -11.69
C GLY A 245 -26.10 13.00 -11.17
N THR A 246 -27.05 12.66 -12.05
CA THR A 246 -28.40 12.25 -11.64
C THR A 246 -28.45 10.84 -11.06
N LYS A 247 -27.42 10.00 -11.33
CA LYS A 247 -27.36 8.60 -10.90
C LYS A 247 -26.46 8.36 -9.68
N CYS A 248 -25.60 9.33 -9.31
CA CYS A 248 -24.64 9.23 -8.21
C CYS A 248 -24.69 10.47 -7.31
N GLY A 249 -25.40 10.39 -6.17
CA GLY A 249 -25.72 11.51 -5.27
C GLY A 249 -24.57 12.09 -4.41
N ASN A 250 -23.36 12.26 -4.93
CA ASN A 250 -22.24 12.90 -4.22
C ASN A 250 -22.03 14.37 -4.65
N ILE A 251 -20.95 15.01 -4.17
CA ILE A 251 -20.52 16.39 -4.50
C ILE A 251 -20.48 16.65 -6.01
N GLY A 252 -20.27 15.61 -6.83
CA GLY A 252 -20.28 15.71 -8.29
C GLY A 252 -21.58 16.26 -8.88
N ARG A 253 -22.73 16.17 -8.18
CA ARG A 253 -24.01 16.73 -8.65
C ARG A 253 -23.98 18.26 -8.77
N PHE A 254 -23.13 18.91 -7.98
CA PHE A 254 -22.99 20.36 -7.95
C PHE A 254 -21.99 20.87 -9.00
N ILE A 255 -21.43 19.99 -9.84
CA ILE A 255 -20.45 20.35 -10.85
C ILE A 255 -21.13 20.38 -12.22
N ASN A 256 -21.35 21.59 -12.74
CA ASN A 256 -21.83 21.80 -14.10
C ASN A 256 -20.62 21.91 -15.03
N HIS A 257 -20.48 20.95 -15.96
CA HIS A 257 -19.40 20.91 -16.96
C HIS A 257 -19.87 21.30 -18.38
N SER A 258 -21.10 21.80 -18.53
CA SER A 258 -21.64 22.26 -19.82
C SER A 258 -21.02 23.60 -20.26
N CYS A 259 -21.52 24.20 -21.34
CA CYS A 259 -21.05 25.45 -21.94
C CYS A 259 -21.11 26.70 -21.02
N SER A 260 -21.56 26.55 -19.76
CA SER A 260 -21.53 27.58 -18.71
C SER A 260 -21.11 26.95 -17.37
N PRO A 261 -19.82 26.59 -17.22
CA PRO A 261 -19.33 25.88 -16.05
C PRO A 261 -19.53 26.72 -14.78
N ASN A 262 -19.76 26.06 -13.65
CA ASN A 262 -19.89 26.72 -12.35
C ASN A 262 -18.63 26.62 -11.46
N LEU A 263 -17.61 25.88 -11.92
CA LEU A 263 -16.31 25.77 -11.28
C LEU A 263 -15.17 26.13 -12.24
N HIS A 264 -14.11 26.74 -11.70
CA HIS A 264 -12.84 26.97 -12.37
C HIS A 264 -11.73 26.19 -11.68
N ALA A 265 -11.00 25.38 -12.45
CA ALA A 265 -9.86 24.63 -11.94
C ALA A 265 -8.60 25.49 -11.97
N LYS A 266 -7.97 25.70 -10.81
CA LYS A 266 -6.71 26.42 -10.70
C LYS A 266 -5.64 25.54 -10.10
N ASN A 267 -4.46 25.61 -10.70
CA ASN A 267 -3.23 25.05 -10.14
C ASN A 267 -2.79 25.94 -8.99
N ILE A 268 -2.71 25.37 -7.79
CA ILE A 268 -2.27 26.07 -6.58
C ILE A 268 -1.12 25.31 -5.97
N VAL A 269 -0.11 26.06 -5.55
CA VAL A 269 1.03 25.56 -4.80
C VAL A 269 0.63 25.61 -3.32
N TYR A 270 0.41 24.46 -2.71
CA TYR A 270 0.00 24.32 -1.32
C TYR A 270 0.98 23.39 -0.61
N ASP A 271 1.55 23.84 0.52
CA ASP A 271 2.40 23.05 1.42
C ASP A 271 3.77 22.61 0.88
N HIS A 272 4.10 22.92 -0.38
CA HIS A 272 5.41 22.64 -1.01
C HIS A 272 5.65 23.68 -2.10
N ASN A 273 6.78 24.39 -2.07
CA ASN A 273 7.11 25.45 -3.04
C ASN A 273 7.54 24.93 -4.44
N ASP A 274 7.26 23.68 -4.77
CA ASP A 274 7.62 23.07 -6.04
C ASP A 274 6.58 23.41 -7.13
N LYS A 275 6.97 24.28 -8.05
CA LYS A 275 6.12 24.75 -9.17
C LYS A 275 5.81 23.64 -10.19
N ASN A 276 6.47 22.48 -10.12
CA ASN A 276 6.22 21.33 -11.00
C ASN A 276 5.15 20.37 -10.45
N LEU A 277 4.67 20.57 -9.22
CA LEU A 277 3.68 19.73 -8.54
C LEU A 277 2.51 20.57 -7.98
N PRO A 278 1.74 21.28 -8.83
CA PRO A 278 0.59 22.03 -8.34
C PRO A 278 -0.55 21.10 -7.92
N HIS A 279 -1.21 21.44 -6.82
CA HIS A 279 -2.53 20.90 -6.48
C HIS A 279 -3.57 21.51 -7.40
N LYS A 280 -4.47 20.69 -7.95
CA LYS A 280 -5.62 21.19 -8.72
C LYS A 280 -6.78 21.41 -7.76
N MET A 281 -7.13 22.67 -7.52
CA MET A 281 -8.27 23.05 -6.69
C MET A 281 -9.38 23.64 -7.58
N LEU A 282 -10.64 23.34 -7.24
CA LEU A 282 -11.82 23.84 -7.94
C LEU A 282 -12.41 25.01 -7.15
N PHE A 283 -12.63 26.14 -7.83
CA PHE A 283 -13.22 27.35 -7.25
C PHE A 283 -14.56 27.63 -7.90
N ALA A 284 -15.58 27.97 -7.11
CA ALA A 284 -16.84 28.44 -7.64
C ALA A 284 -16.64 29.75 -8.41
N VAL A 285 -17.13 29.82 -9.65
CA VAL A 285 -17.14 31.05 -10.46
C VAL A 285 -18.46 31.81 -10.36
N LYS A 286 -19.47 31.17 -9.76
CA LYS A 286 -20.79 31.73 -9.45
C LYS A 286 -21.35 30.97 -8.25
N ASP A 287 -22.30 31.59 -7.55
CA ASP A 287 -23.01 30.92 -6.47
C ASP A 287 -23.71 29.66 -6.99
N ILE A 288 -23.53 28.54 -6.27
CA ILE A 288 -24.10 27.25 -6.64
C ILE A 288 -25.29 27.00 -5.69
N PRO A 289 -26.53 27.11 -6.17
CA PRO A 289 -27.70 26.88 -5.32
C PRO A 289 -27.73 25.42 -4.85
N ALA A 290 -28.17 25.21 -3.61
CA ALA A 290 -28.49 23.87 -3.13
C ALA A 290 -29.83 23.45 -3.76
N GLU A 291 -29.76 22.75 -4.88
CA GLU A 291 -30.95 22.09 -5.44
C GLU A 291 -31.28 20.86 -4.55
N LEU A 292 -32.45 20.91 -3.90
CA LEU A 292 -33.00 19.86 -3.03
C LEU A 292 -33.34 18.59 -3.82
#